data_AF-R7NGU1-F1
#
_entry.id   AF-R7NGU1-F1
#
_cell.length_a   1.000
_cell.length_b   1.000
_cell.length_c   1.000
_cell.angle_alpha   90.00
_cell.angle_beta   90.00
_cell.angle_gamma   90.00
#
_symmetry.space_group_name_H-M   'P 1'
#
loop_
_entity.id
_entity.type
_entity.pdbx_description
1 polymer ?
#
loop_
_entity_poly.entity_id
_entity_poly.type
_entity_poly.pdbx_seq_one_letter_code
_entity_poly.pdbx_strand_id
1 'polypeptide(L)'
;MIDGSQSFNSSYDRSQYVGYMYRSGHQQHGNTDNSVVKTVVDNWYNNNLKSYEEFISIEAGFCGDREVANGYEWSTTGSTHNYAGYERLVTNKTPMLKCGNNADLYTIGGSSTGNHALTNPIGLITADEVAMAGGVYGNVNNNYYLYNGEYYWTMTPSKYPDANVFYVWSNGSFSHANVASMYGVRPVINLAHDVEITGSGTSSDPFVVKGAE
;
A
#
# COMPACT_ATOMS: atom_id res chain seq x y z
N MET A 1 -1.32 13.26 3.89
CA MET A 1 -2.39 12.85 2.95
C MET A 1 -2.21 13.68 1.70
N ILE A 2 -2.44 13.11 0.51
CA ILE A 2 -2.53 13.90 -0.72
C ILE A 2 -3.95 14.48 -0.79
N ASP A 3 -4.08 15.77 -1.09
CA ASP A 3 -5.38 16.45 -1.11
C ASP A 3 -6.31 15.85 -2.18
N GLY A 4 -7.57 15.61 -1.78
CA GLY A 4 -8.63 15.09 -2.66
C GLY A 4 -8.81 13.56 -2.57
N SER A 5 -10.06 13.13 -2.70
CA SER A 5 -10.39 11.70 -2.80
C SER A 5 -10.10 11.19 -4.21
N GLN A 6 -9.55 9.98 -4.31
CA GLN A 6 -9.17 9.32 -5.56
C GLN A 6 -9.71 7.89 -5.54
N SER A 7 -10.03 7.35 -6.71
CA SER A 7 -10.24 5.91 -6.82
C SER A 7 -8.91 5.19 -6.71
N PHE A 8 -8.96 3.96 -6.16
CA PHE A 8 -7.78 3.11 -6.19
C PHE A 8 -7.49 2.71 -7.64
N ASN A 9 -8.53 2.26 -8.35
CA ASN A 9 -8.50 1.95 -9.77
C ASN A 9 -9.80 2.38 -10.46
N SER A 10 -9.80 2.52 -11.79
CA SER A 10 -10.98 2.96 -12.53
C SER A 10 -12.01 1.85 -12.77
N SER A 11 -11.59 0.58 -12.77
CA SER A 11 -12.46 -0.59 -12.93
C SER A 11 -12.29 -1.56 -11.77
N TYR A 12 -13.32 -2.37 -11.54
CA TYR A 12 -13.42 -3.32 -10.43
C TYR A 12 -13.98 -4.69 -10.84
N ASP A 13 -14.30 -4.87 -12.12
CA ASP A 13 -14.94 -6.07 -12.66
C ASP A 13 -13.98 -7.27 -12.80
N ARG A 14 -12.68 -7.03 -12.60
CA ARG A 14 -11.63 -8.06 -12.62
C ARG A 14 -10.78 -8.03 -11.37
N SER A 15 -10.36 -9.21 -10.93
CA SER A 15 -9.62 -9.38 -9.69
C SER A 15 -8.28 -8.66 -9.69
N GLN A 16 -7.55 -8.59 -10.82
CA GLN A 16 -6.25 -7.91 -10.86
C GLN A 16 -6.30 -6.40 -10.56
N TYR A 17 -7.47 -5.75 -10.60
CA TYR A 17 -7.58 -4.31 -10.36
C TYR A 17 -7.34 -3.88 -8.91
N VAL A 18 -7.24 -4.83 -7.98
CA VAL A 18 -6.78 -4.61 -6.61
C VAL A 18 -5.29 -4.25 -6.50
N GLY A 19 -4.50 -4.46 -7.56
CA GLY A 19 -3.06 -4.23 -7.52
C GLY A 19 -2.68 -2.75 -7.61
N TYR A 20 -1.68 -2.34 -6.83
CA TYR A 20 -1.05 -1.01 -6.95
C TYR A 20 -0.48 -0.78 -8.36
N MET A 21 0.07 -1.84 -8.94
CA MET A 21 0.25 -2.03 -10.37
C MET A 21 -0.51 -3.29 -10.79
N TYR A 22 -0.89 -3.38 -12.06
CA TYR A 22 -1.58 -4.55 -12.61
C TYR A 22 -1.18 -4.80 -14.06
N ARG A 23 -1.79 -5.79 -14.71
CA ARG A 23 -1.78 -5.90 -16.17
C ARG A 23 -3.15 -6.34 -16.66
N SER A 24 -3.63 -5.69 -17.70
CA SER A 24 -4.85 -6.10 -18.41
C SER A 24 -4.67 -7.50 -19.01
N GLY A 25 -5.65 -8.39 -18.78
CA GLY A 25 -5.59 -9.80 -19.22
C GLY A 25 -5.76 -10.80 -18.07
N HIS A 26 -5.22 -12.01 -18.22
CA HIS A 26 -5.34 -13.10 -17.24
C HIS A 26 -4.01 -13.29 -16.48
N GLN A 27 -3.53 -12.24 -15.80
CA GLN A 27 -2.27 -12.28 -15.04
C GLN A 27 -2.45 -11.69 -13.64
N GLN A 28 -2.29 -12.53 -12.62
CA GLN A 28 -2.41 -12.16 -11.20
C GLN A 28 -1.35 -11.14 -10.77
N HIS A 29 -0.08 -11.39 -11.12
CA HIS A 29 1.07 -10.58 -10.70
C HIS A 29 1.64 -9.69 -11.81
N GLY A 30 0.78 -9.21 -12.72
CA GLY A 30 1.19 -8.29 -13.78
C GLY A 30 1.54 -6.89 -13.23
N ASN A 31 2.57 -6.24 -13.79
CA ASN A 31 3.08 -4.94 -13.29
C ASN A 31 3.35 -3.92 -14.41
N THR A 32 2.61 -3.97 -15.51
CA THR A 32 2.84 -3.07 -16.65
C THR A 32 1.95 -1.83 -16.64
N ASP A 33 0.81 -1.93 -15.97
CA ASP A 33 -0.22 -0.89 -15.90
C ASP A 33 -0.26 -0.31 -14.48
N ASN A 34 -0.38 1.02 -14.37
CA ASN A 34 -0.51 1.70 -13.08
C ASN A 34 -1.98 1.74 -12.64
N SER A 35 -2.22 1.59 -11.34
CA SER A 35 -3.49 1.99 -10.72
C SER A 35 -3.64 3.52 -10.73
N VAL A 36 -4.88 4.01 -10.56
CA VAL A 36 -5.16 5.45 -10.46
C VAL A 36 -4.40 6.05 -9.27
N VAL A 37 -4.45 5.38 -8.12
CA VAL A 37 -3.76 5.84 -6.91
C VAL A 37 -2.25 5.88 -7.08
N LYS A 38 -1.64 4.93 -7.81
CA LYS A 38 -0.20 4.96 -8.10
C LYS A 38 0.19 6.19 -8.90
N THR A 39 -0.58 6.54 -9.94
CA THR A 39 -0.31 7.76 -10.72
C THR A 39 -0.36 9.01 -9.85
N VAL A 40 -1.30 9.08 -8.90
CA VAL A 40 -1.39 10.20 -7.95
C VAL A 40 -0.18 10.25 -7.02
N VAL A 41 0.25 9.10 -6.48
CA VAL A 41 1.42 8.99 -5.61
C VAL A 41 2.70 9.37 -6.35
N ASP A 42 2.89 8.89 -7.58
CA ASP A 42 4.06 9.20 -8.40
C ASP A 42 4.16 10.71 -8.71
N ASN A 43 3.04 11.34 -9.08
CA ASN A 43 2.99 12.78 -9.34
C ASN A 43 3.30 13.59 -8.07
N TRP A 44 2.77 13.16 -6.92
CA TRP A 44 3.04 13.83 -5.65
C TRP A 44 4.52 13.73 -5.28
N TYR A 45 5.16 12.57 -5.44
CA TYR A 45 6.60 12.42 -5.21
C TYR A 45 7.41 13.39 -6.06
N ASN A 46 7.14 13.44 -7.37
CA ASN A 46 7.88 14.30 -8.29
C ASN A 46 7.80 15.78 -7.92
N ASN A 47 6.66 16.22 -7.39
CA ASN A 47 6.44 17.62 -7.02
C ASN A 47 6.94 17.99 -5.61
N ASN A 48 7.07 17.02 -4.69
CA ASN A 48 7.31 17.31 -3.27
C ASN A 48 8.58 16.69 -2.70
N LEU A 49 8.99 15.52 -3.19
CA LEU A 49 10.10 14.74 -2.62
C LEU A 49 11.29 14.55 -3.57
N LYS A 50 11.16 14.95 -4.83
CA LYS A 50 12.21 14.70 -5.83
C LYS A 50 13.58 15.29 -5.44
N SER A 51 13.61 16.44 -4.77
CA SER A 51 14.85 17.07 -4.29
C SER A 51 15.46 16.40 -3.05
N TYR A 52 14.81 15.38 -2.49
CA TYR A 52 15.23 14.67 -1.28
C TYR A 52 15.57 13.21 -1.56
N GLU A 53 15.74 12.83 -2.84
CA GLU A 53 15.90 11.44 -3.24
C GLU A 53 17.12 10.74 -2.61
N GLU A 54 18.15 11.51 -2.24
CA GLU A 54 19.33 10.99 -1.53
C GLU A 54 19.01 10.38 -0.15
N PHE A 55 17.93 10.83 0.51
CA PHE A 55 17.52 10.32 1.83
C PHE A 55 16.53 9.16 1.74
N ILE A 56 16.13 8.75 0.53
CA ILE A 56 15.06 7.78 0.30
C ILE A 56 15.67 6.46 -0.17
N SER A 57 15.33 5.38 0.51
CA SER A 57 15.83 4.05 0.19
C SER A 57 15.38 3.62 -1.19
N ILE A 58 16.33 3.14 -1.98
CA ILE A 58 16.07 2.47 -3.24
C ILE A 58 15.93 0.95 -3.09
N GLU A 59 16.35 0.40 -1.95
CA GLU A 59 16.40 -1.05 -1.69
C GLU A 59 15.18 -1.58 -0.97
N ALA A 60 14.64 -0.81 -0.02
CA ALA A 60 13.44 -1.20 0.70
C ALA A 60 12.21 -1.04 -0.20
N GLY A 61 11.62 -2.17 -0.61
CA GLY A 61 10.43 -2.19 -1.44
C GLY A 61 9.11 -2.04 -0.68
N PHE A 62 8.01 -2.06 -1.43
CA PHE A 62 6.64 -2.00 -0.91
C PHE A 62 5.88 -3.26 -1.34
N CYS A 63 5.27 -3.97 -0.40
CA CYS A 63 4.62 -5.25 -0.71
C CYS A 63 3.13 -5.07 -1.02
N GLY A 64 2.74 -5.34 -2.27
CA GLY A 64 1.32 -5.35 -2.67
C GLY A 64 0.60 -6.63 -2.27
N ASP A 65 1.31 -7.75 -2.22
CA ASP A 65 0.83 -9.11 -1.94
C ASP A 65 -0.54 -9.46 -2.57
N ARG A 66 -0.51 -9.90 -3.82
CA ARG A 66 -1.67 -10.38 -4.56
C ARG A 66 -1.82 -11.89 -4.52
N GLU A 67 -1.16 -12.58 -3.60
CA GLU A 67 -1.37 -14.02 -3.38
C GLU A 67 -2.82 -14.29 -2.98
N VAL A 68 -3.37 -15.42 -3.41
CA VAL A 68 -4.70 -15.87 -2.97
C VAL A 68 -4.60 -16.57 -1.62
N ALA A 69 -5.66 -16.44 -0.82
CA ALA A 69 -5.78 -17.13 0.46
C ALA A 69 -5.83 -18.66 0.26
N ASN A 70 -5.49 -19.41 1.31
CA ASN A 70 -5.50 -20.88 1.26
C ASN A 70 -6.88 -21.42 0.89
N GLY A 71 -6.91 -22.40 -0.02
CA GLY A 71 -8.15 -23.03 -0.49
C GLY A 71 -8.90 -22.26 -1.58
N TYR A 72 -8.32 -21.17 -2.09
CA TYR A 72 -8.82 -20.46 -3.27
C TYR A 72 -7.88 -20.58 -4.45
N GLU A 73 -8.44 -20.55 -5.65
CA GLU A 73 -7.71 -20.41 -6.91
C GLU A 73 -7.92 -19.01 -7.45
N TRP A 74 -6.86 -18.42 -8.01
CA TRP A 74 -6.98 -17.13 -8.64
C TRP A 74 -7.79 -17.23 -9.94
N SER A 75 -8.72 -16.29 -10.12
CA SER A 75 -9.43 -16.11 -11.39
C SER A 75 -9.54 -14.62 -11.70
N THR A 76 -9.44 -14.24 -12.98
CA THR A 76 -9.66 -12.84 -13.38
C THR A 76 -11.13 -12.45 -13.22
N THR A 77 -12.05 -13.36 -13.52
CA THR A 77 -13.49 -13.14 -13.53
C THR A 77 -14.27 -14.36 -13.04
N GLY A 78 -15.48 -14.13 -12.54
CA GLY A 78 -16.49 -15.17 -12.29
C GLY A 78 -16.39 -15.93 -10.97
N SER A 79 -15.19 -16.25 -10.48
CA SER A 79 -15.04 -17.02 -9.22
C SER A 79 -14.66 -16.15 -8.03
N THR A 80 -15.43 -16.27 -6.95
CA THR A 80 -15.11 -15.63 -5.67
C THR A 80 -13.79 -16.16 -5.13
N HIS A 81 -12.92 -15.26 -4.69
CA HIS A 81 -11.72 -15.63 -3.94
C HIS A 81 -11.31 -14.52 -2.99
N ASN A 82 -10.65 -14.93 -1.91
CA ASN A 82 -9.98 -14.02 -1.00
C ASN A 82 -8.50 -13.96 -1.34
N TYR A 83 -7.91 -12.79 -1.11
CA TYR A 83 -6.46 -12.63 -1.12
C TYR A 83 -5.89 -13.02 0.24
N ALA A 84 -4.61 -13.37 0.28
CA ALA A 84 -3.89 -13.72 1.51
C ALA A 84 -4.01 -12.61 2.58
N GLY A 85 -4.14 -11.35 2.14
CA GLY A 85 -4.41 -10.19 3.00
C GLY A 85 -5.65 -10.34 3.85
N TYR A 86 -6.72 -10.88 3.27
CA TYR A 86 -7.95 -11.11 4.01
C TYR A 86 -7.80 -12.19 5.06
N GLU A 87 -7.21 -13.33 4.72
CA GLU A 87 -7.00 -14.41 5.68
C GLU A 87 -6.15 -13.94 6.86
N ARG A 88 -5.03 -13.25 6.59
CA ARG A 88 -4.11 -12.84 7.66
C ARG A 88 -4.65 -11.69 8.51
N LEU A 89 -5.40 -10.73 7.94
CA LEU A 89 -5.87 -9.54 8.68
C LEU A 89 -7.27 -9.70 9.28
N VAL A 90 -8.12 -10.51 8.64
CA VAL A 90 -9.52 -10.72 9.07
C VAL A 90 -9.65 -11.97 9.94
N THR A 91 -9.13 -13.10 9.48
CA THR A 91 -9.29 -14.39 10.18
C THR A 91 -8.21 -14.60 11.23
N ASN A 92 -6.94 -14.57 10.84
CA ASN A 92 -5.84 -15.03 11.70
C ASN A 92 -5.26 -13.93 12.60
N LYS A 93 -5.43 -12.66 12.22
CA LYS A 93 -4.88 -11.48 12.91
C LYS A 93 -3.34 -11.51 13.01
N THR A 94 -2.69 -11.94 11.94
CA THR A 94 -1.23 -12.09 11.82
C THR A 94 -0.70 -11.19 10.71
N PRO A 95 -0.62 -9.87 10.92
CA PRO A 95 -0.07 -8.96 9.92
C PRO A 95 1.40 -9.28 9.65
N MET A 96 1.88 -8.99 8.44
CA MET A 96 3.26 -9.23 8.04
C MET A 96 3.82 -8.10 7.17
N LEU A 97 5.11 -7.82 7.32
CA LEU A 97 5.81 -6.82 6.49
C LEU A 97 6.62 -7.45 5.34
N LYS A 98 6.79 -8.78 5.36
CA LYS A 98 7.58 -9.49 4.35
C LYS A 98 6.72 -9.79 3.12
N CYS A 99 7.29 -9.65 1.93
CA CYS A 99 6.64 -10.08 0.70
C CYS A 99 7.07 -11.49 0.33
N GLY A 100 6.11 -12.41 0.19
CA GLY A 100 6.40 -13.79 -0.20
C GLY A 100 6.75 -13.94 -1.69
N ASN A 101 6.24 -13.04 -2.53
CA ASN A 101 6.41 -13.07 -3.98
C ASN A 101 7.15 -11.82 -4.47
N ASN A 102 8.31 -12.01 -5.10
CA ASN A 102 9.12 -10.90 -5.63
C ASN A 102 8.40 -10.09 -6.71
N ALA A 103 7.43 -10.68 -7.43
CA ALA A 103 6.63 -9.94 -8.41
C ALA A 103 5.73 -8.87 -7.74
N ASP A 104 5.42 -9.02 -6.45
CA ASP A 104 4.60 -8.07 -5.69
C ASP A 104 5.42 -7.22 -4.70
N LEU A 105 6.73 -7.44 -4.63
CA LEU A 105 7.66 -6.55 -3.94
C LEU A 105 8.07 -5.42 -4.90
N TYR A 106 7.36 -4.30 -4.81
CA TYR A 106 7.58 -3.14 -5.67
C TYR A 106 8.86 -2.40 -5.27
N THR A 107 9.81 -2.33 -6.20
CA THR A 107 11.09 -1.63 -6.05
C THR A 107 11.43 -0.85 -7.32
N ILE A 108 12.37 0.09 -7.24
CA ILE A 108 12.83 0.82 -8.42
C ILE A 108 13.86 0.02 -9.22
N GLY A 109 14.10 0.42 -10.47
CA GLY A 109 15.04 -0.24 -11.38
C GLY A 109 16.48 -0.40 -10.87
N GLY A 110 16.91 0.45 -9.93
CA GLY A 110 18.24 0.41 -9.31
C GLY A 110 18.37 -0.50 -8.10
N SER A 111 17.28 -1.10 -7.61
CA SER A 111 17.32 -1.99 -6.45
C SER A 111 17.99 -3.33 -6.77
N SER A 112 18.57 -3.96 -5.75
CA SER A 112 19.03 -5.34 -5.78
C SER A 112 17.93 -6.39 -5.58
N THR A 113 16.70 -5.98 -5.23
CA THR A 113 15.60 -6.89 -4.90
C THR A 113 14.26 -6.45 -5.50
N GLY A 114 13.25 -7.34 -5.45
CA GLY A 114 11.89 -7.04 -5.88
C GLY A 114 11.68 -7.10 -7.38
N ASN A 115 10.67 -6.40 -7.88
CA ASN A 115 10.24 -6.45 -9.28
C ASN A 115 10.78 -5.33 -10.17
N HIS A 116 11.45 -4.33 -9.59
CA HIS A 116 12.11 -3.23 -10.31
C HIS A 116 11.14 -2.38 -11.17
N ALA A 117 9.84 -2.45 -10.89
CA ALA A 117 8.80 -1.86 -11.72
C ALA A 117 8.47 -0.40 -11.37
N LEU A 118 8.92 0.10 -10.21
CA LEU A 118 8.68 1.47 -9.79
C LEU A 118 9.59 2.46 -10.53
N THR A 119 9.02 3.61 -10.88
CA THR A 119 9.76 4.76 -11.41
C THR A 119 10.27 5.67 -10.29
N ASN A 120 9.53 5.74 -9.17
CA ASN A 120 9.88 6.52 -7.98
C ASN A 120 9.91 5.59 -6.75
N PRO A 121 10.81 5.80 -5.77
CA PRO A 121 10.92 4.97 -4.56
C PRO A 121 9.84 5.34 -3.52
N ILE A 122 8.57 5.24 -3.92
CA ILE A 122 7.40 5.60 -3.11
C ILE A 122 6.30 4.56 -3.29
N GLY A 123 5.61 4.27 -2.19
CA GLY A 123 4.47 3.37 -2.15
C GLY A 123 3.25 4.00 -1.50
N LEU A 124 2.28 3.15 -1.21
CA LEU A 124 1.06 3.46 -0.46
C LEU A 124 1.05 2.58 0.80
N ILE A 125 0.56 3.10 1.93
CA ILE A 125 0.51 2.31 3.16
C ILE A 125 -0.20 0.97 2.96
N THR A 126 0.29 -0.08 3.60
CA THR A 126 -0.32 -1.41 3.59
C THR A 126 -1.33 -1.57 4.73
N ALA A 127 -2.25 -2.50 4.55
CA ALA A 127 -3.22 -2.89 5.56
C ALA A 127 -2.54 -3.60 6.74
N ASP A 128 -1.42 -4.28 6.49
CA ASP A 128 -0.56 -4.88 7.49
C ASP A 128 0.10 -3.83 8.41
N GLU A 129 0.65 -2.75 7.84
CA GLU A 129 1.19 -1.62 8.63
C GLU A 129 0.10 -0.95 9.48
N VAL A 130 -1.10 -0.77 8.91
CA VAL A 130 -2.27 -0.26 9.65
C VAL A 130 -2.62 -1.18 10.81
N ALA A 131 -2.59 -2.50 10.59
CA ALA A 131 -2.91 -3.47 11.64
C ALA A 131 -1.85 -3.48 12.76
N MET A 132 -0.56 -3.44 12.41
CA MET A 132 0.53 -3.36 13.39
C MET A 132 0.50 -2.07 14.19
N ALA A 133 0.02 -0.97 13.60
CA ALA A 133 -0.17 0.29 14.30
C ALA A 133 -1.34 0.26 15.31
N GLY A 134 -2.23 -0.72 15.23
CA GLY A 134 -3.39 -0.84 16.13
C GLY A 134 -4.76 -0.81 15.43
N GLY A 135 -4.81 -0.69 14.10
CA GLY A 135 -6.06 -0.86 13.35
C GLY A 135 -6.55 -2.31 13.41
N VAL A 136 -7.83 -2.55 13.66
CA VAL A 136 -8.37 -3.91 13.76
C VAL A 136 -9.60 -4.04 12.89
N TYR A 137 -9.63 -5.07 12.04
CA TYR A 137 -10.72 -5.24 11.08
C TYR A 137 -12.06 -5.38 11.81
N GLY A 138 -13.06 -4.62 11.36
CA GLY A 138 -14.41 -4.63 11.94
C GLY A 138 -14.52 -3.95 13.31
N ASN A 139 -13.45 -3.34 13.82
CA ASN A 139 -13.46 -2.59 15.08
C ASN A 139 -13.10 -1.13 14.81
N VAL A 140 -13.64 -0.24 15.63
CA VAL A 140 -13.27 1.17 15.65
C VAL A 140 -12.13 1.33 16.64
N ASN A 141 -10.99 1.86 16.19
CA ASN A 141 -9.92 2.31 17.07
C ASN A 141 -9.47 3.70 16.64
N ASN A 142 -9.61 4.70 17.50
CA ASN A 142 -9.17 6.08 17.25
C ASN A 142 -7.98 6.48 18.14
N ASN A 143 -7.41 5.54 18.89
CA ASN A 143 -6.33 5.76 19.85
C ASN A 143 -4.98 5.23 19.35
N TYR A 144 -4.74 5.26 18.03
CA TYR A 144 -3.51 4.75 17.42
C TYR A 144 -2.87 5.79 16.50
N TYR A 145 -1.54 5.72 16.31
CA TYR A 145 -0.78 6.84 15.74
C TYR A 145 -1.13 7.17 14.28
N LEU A 146 -1.64 6.19 13.52
CA LEU A 146 -2.07 6.42 12.14
C LEU A 146 -3.47 7.05 12.05
N TYR A 147 -4.25 7.04 13.13
CA TYR A 147 -5.55 7.70 13.16
C TYR A 147 -5.39 9.22 13.05
N ASN A 148 -6.02 9.81 12.03
CA ASN A 148 -5.99 11.25 11.79
C ASN A 148 -7.36 11.81 11.37
N GLY A 149 -8.44 11.06 11.58
CA GLY A 149 -9.80 11.47 11.17
C GLY A 149 -10.07 11.40 9.67
N GLU A 150 -9.09 10.95 8.86
CA GLU A 150 -9.21 10.82 7.42
C GLU A 150 -9.60 9.38 7.03
N TYR A 151 -10.20 9.24 5.86
CA TYR A 151 -10.47 7.94 5.25
C TYR A 151 -9.56 7.72 4.04
N TYR A 152 -8.84 6.61 3.98
CA TYR A 152 -7.77 6.42 3.00
C TYR A 152 -7.56 4.98 2.57
N TRP A 153 -7.06 4.83 1.34
CA TRP A 153 -6.68 3.55 0.77
C TRP A 153 -5.45 2.94 1.43
N THR A 154 -5.45 1.62 1.51
CA THR A 154 -4.20 0.84 1.63
C THR A 154 -3.95 0.10 0.32
N MET A 155 -2.72 -0.38 0.09
CA MET A 155 -2.42 -1.15 -1.13
C MET A 155 -2.71 -2.65 -1.03
N THR A 156 -3.20 -3.14 0.11
CA THR A 156 -3.38 -4.58 0.32
C THR A 156 -4.73 -5.05 -0.24
N PRO A 157 -4.74 -6.05 -1.15
CA PRO A 157 -5.94 -6.69 -1.64
C PRO A 157 -6.73 -7.41 -0.55
N SER A 158 -8.05 -7.45 -0.70
CA SER A 158 -8.97 -8.13 0.20
C SER A 158 -9.65 -9.32 -0.47
N LYS A 159 -10.51 -9.07 -1.47
CA LYS A 159 -11.33 -10.13 -2.09
C LYS A 159 -11.86 -9.72 -3.48
N TYR A 160 -12.44 -10.69 -4.17
CA TYR A 160 -13.17 -10.60 -5.44
C TYR A 160 -14.44 -11.48 -5.33
N PRO A 161 -15.64 -11.15 -5.88
CA PRO A 161 -15.93 -10.57 -7.21
C PRO A 161 -15.97 -9.05 -7.33
N ASP A 162 -16.21 -8.33 -6.25
CA ASP A 162 -15.93 -6.89 -6.24
C ASP A 162 -14.45 -6.74 -5.95
N ALA A 163 -13.64 -6.26 -6.90
CA ALA A 163 -12.23 -6.00 -6.65
C ALA A 163 -12.10 -5.03 -5.47
N ASN A 164 -11.72 -5.56 -4.32
CA ASN A 164 -11.69 -4.85 -3.06
C ASN A 164 -10.27 -4.79 -2.51
N VAL A 165 -9.89 -3.61 -2.02
CA VAL A 165 -8.68 -3.40 -1.22
C VAL A 165 -9.08 -2.93 0.17
N PHE A 166 -8.18 -3.10 1.13
CA PHE A 166 -8.38 -2.59 2.49
C PHE A 166 -8.27 -1.06 2.53
N TYR A 167 -9.01 -0.44 3.44
CA TYR A 167 -9.01 0.99 3.67
C TYR A 167 -9.21 1.29 5.18
N VAL A 168 -8.88 2.50 5.59
CA VAL A 168 -9.19 3.04 6.91
C VAL A 168 -10.27 4.10 6.77
N TRP A 169 -11.31 4.06 7.61
CA TRP A 169 -12.38 5.05 7.65
C TRP A 169 -12.04 6.22 8.58
N SER A 170 -12.77 7.32 8.44
CA SER A 170 -12.55 8.54 9.23
C SER A 170 -12.80 8.37 10.73
N ASN A 171 -13.56 7.35 11.13
CA ASN A 171 -13.74 7.02 12.55
C ASN A 171 -12.66 6.07 13.10
N GLY A 172 -11.67 5.68 12.29
CA GLY A 172 -10.63 4.71 12.66
C GLY A 172 -11.04 3.25 12.46
N SER A 173 -12.18 3.00 11.81
CA SER A 173 -12.56 1.64 11.40
C SER A 173 -11.65 1.17 10.27
N PHE A 174 -11.24 -0.10 10.34
CA PHE A 174 -10.46 -0.75 9.31
C PHE A 174 -11.33 -1.79 8.60
N SER A 175 -11.48 -1.66 7.28
CA SER A 175 -12.37 -2.49 6.46
C SER A 175 -11.86 -2.59 5.02
N HIS A 176 -12.68 -3.05 4.08
CA HIS A 176 -12.36 -3.12 2.66
C HIS A 176 -13.47 -2.50 1.81
N ALA A 177 -13.10 -2.03 0.63
CA ALA A 177 -14.03 -1.37 -0.27
C ALA A 177 -13.63 -1.55 -1.73
N ASN A 178 -14.61 -1.36 -2.60
CA ASN A 178 -14.47 -1.52 -4.04
C ASN A 178 -13.50 -0.46 -4.57
N VAL A 179 -12.52 -0.88 -5.38
CA VAL A 179 -11.42 -0.03 -5.87
C VAL A 179 -11.87 1.21 -6.64
N ALA A 180 -13.11 1.25 -7.16
CA ALA A 180 -13.67 2.43 -7.83
C ALA A 180 -14.29 3.47 -6.88
N SER A 181 -14.36 3.19 -5.57
CA SER A 181 -14.78 4.16 -4.55
C SER A 181 -13.79 5.32 -4.45
N MET A 182 -14.16 6.44 -3.84
CA MET A 182 -13.29 7.62 -3.76
C MET A 182 -12.79 7.84 -2.33
N TYR A 183 -11.50 7.60 -2.06
CA TYR A 183 -10.89 7.80 -0.73
C TYR A 183 -9.56 8.56 -0.79
N GLY A 184 -9.08 9.03 0.36
CA GLY A 184 -7.81 9.73 0.46
C GLY A 184 -6.61 8.82 0.15
N VAL A 185 -5.49 9.45 -0.18
CA VAL A 185 -4.23 8.77 -0.53
C VAL A 185 -3.16 9.04 0.51
N ARG A 186 -2.57 7.99 1.09
CA ARG A 186 -1.50 8.04 2.09
C ARG A 186 -0.21 7.42 1.56
N PRO A 187 0.63 8.21 0.87
CA PRO A 187 1.91 7.71 0.40
C PRO A 187 2.85 7.36 1.56
N VAL A 188 3.77 6.43 1.31
CA VAL A 188 4.84 6.03 2.23
C VAL A 188 6.17 5.97 1.49
N ILE A 189 7.25 6.34 2.19
CA ILE A 189 8.63 6.22 1.72
C ILE A 189 9.43 5.41 2.75
N ASN A 190 10.50 4.77 2.28
CA ASN A 190 11.49 4.16 3.16
C ASN A 190 12.71 5.09 3.21
N LEU A 191 13.30 5.27 4.39
CA LEU A 191 14.52 6.08 4.53
C LEU A 191 15.76 5.25 4.18
N ALA A 192 16.76 5.88 3.56
CA ALA A 192 18.04 5.23 3.32
C ALA A 192 18.72 4.83 4.64
N HIS A 193 19.51 3.76 4.62
CA HIS A 193 19.99 3.06 5.83
C HIS A 193 20.99 3.87 6.68
N ASP A 194 21.63 4.82 6.02
CA ASP A 194 22.72 5.70 6.43
C ASP A 194 22.21 7.09 6.81
N VAL A 195 20.88 7.28 6.76
CA VAL A 195 20.23 8.49 7.25
C VAL A 195 20.31 8.54 8.77
N GLU A 196 20.88 9.62 9.29
CA GLU A 196 20.82 9.92 10.72
C GLU A 196 19.48 10.60 11.02
N ILE A 197 18.66 9.96 11.86
CA ILE A 197 17.46 10.58 12.43
C ILE A 197 17.81 11.13 13.80
N THR A 198 17.75 12.45 13.92
CA THR A 198 17.94 13.15 15.20
C THR A 198 16.61 13.71 15.71
N GLY A 199 16.56 14.10 16.97
CA GLY A 199 15.35 14.58 17.64
C GLY A 199 14.49 13.45 18.23
N SER A 200 13.59 13.82 19.14
CA SER A 200 12.73 12.90 19.90
C SER A 200 11.33 12.71 19.30
N GLY A 201 11.00 13.47 18.25
CA GLY A 201 9.67 13.44 17.63
C GLY A 201 8.61 14.23 18.41
N THR A 202 9.01 15.03 19.41
CA THR A 202 8.10 15.91 20.15
C THR A 202 7.91 17.22 19.38
N SER A 203 6.87 17.99 19.70
CA SER A 203 6.65 19.30 19.07
C SER A 203 7.78 20.30 19.31
N SER A 204 8.51 20.17 20.42
CA SER A 204 9.68 20.98 20.76
C SER A 204 10.99 20.45 20.20
N ASP A 205 11.02 19.19 19.77
CA ASP A 205 12.21 18.50 19.27
C ASP A 205 11.79 17.47 18.21
N PRO A 206 11.36 17.95 17.01
CA PRO A 206 10.84 17.10 15.95
C PRO A 206 11.94 16.24 15.33
N PHE A 207 11.56 15.16 14.66
CA PHE A 207 12.54 14.35 13.93
C PHE A 207 13.16 15.14 12.78
N VAL A 208 14.49 15.11 12.71
CA VAL A 208 15.29 15.75 11.66
C VAL A 208 16.16 14.70 10.99
N VAL A 209 16.00 14.58 9.67
CA VAL A 209 16.81 13.75 8.77
C VAL A 209 18.11 14.50 8.48
N LYS A 210 19.25 13.87 8.75
CA LYS A 210 20.58 14.40 8.44
C LYS A 210 21.40 13.39 7.65
N GLY A 211 21.94 13.84 6.53
CA GLY A 211 22.90 13.09 5.72
C GLY A 211 22.31 11.82 5.09
N ALA A 212 22.90 11.44 3.98
CA ALA A 212 22.96 10.09 3.46
C ALA A 212 24.39 9.99 2.89
N GLU A 213 25.21 9.07 3.40
CA GLU A 213 26.55 8.75 2.87
C GLU A 213 26.57 7.35 2.25
#